data_AF-A0A7S3ST41-F1
#
_entry.id   AF-A0A7S3ST41-F1
#
_cell.length_a   1.000
_cell.length_b   1.000
_cell.length_c   1.000
_cell.angle_alpha   90.00
_cell.angle_beta   90.00
_cell.angle_gamma   90.00
#
_symmetry.space_group_name_H-M   'P 1'
#
loop_
_entity.id
_entity.type
_entity.pdbx_description
1 polymer ?
#
loop_
_entity_poly.entity_id
_entity_poly.type
_entity_poly.pdbx_seq_one_letter_code
_entity_poly.pdbx_strand_id
1 'polypeptide(L)'
;AYVISRYIEKPLLVGGKKFDLRLYVLVTSYRPLRVWMNSAGFARFCTEKYTPDVAELDNMMIHLTNVAVQKDAEDYNKVHGGKWQLKNMKFYLEMTRGKELTEKCFEGIRNIVYISLKSVQ
;
A
#
# COMPACT_ATOMS: atom_id res chain seq x y z
N ALA A 1 -18.95 -13.79 10.94
CA ALA A 1 -19.36 -13.02 9.75
C ALA A 1 -18.17 -12.92 8.81
N TYR A 2 -18.38 -13.09 7.50
CA TYR A 2 -17.34 -12.96 6.47
C TYR A 2 -17.62 -11.74 5.59
N VAL A 3 -16.57 -11.12 5.06
CA VAL A 3 -16.68 -10.03 4.07
C VAL A 3 -16.12 -10.52 2.75
N ILE A 4 -16.92 -10.46 1.70
CA ILE A 4 -16.48 -10.76 0.33
C ILE A 4 -16.11 -9.43 -0.33
N SER A 5 -14.89 -9.30 -0.83
CA SER A 5 -14.39 -8.10 -1.49
C SER A 5 -13.87 -8.45 -2.88
N ARG A 6 -14.12 -7.58 -3.86
CA ARG A 6 -13.60 -7.74 -5.21
C ARG A 6 -12.08 -7.64 -5.18
N TYR A 7 -11.41 -8.66 -5.72
CA TYR A 7 -9.96 -8.65 -5.85
C TYR A 7 -9.50 -7.67 -6.94
N ILE A 8 -8.41 -6.94 -6.68
CA ILE A 8 -7.80 -6.02 -7.65
C ILE A 8 -6.83 -6.82 -8.52
N GLU A 9 -7.30 -7.24 -9.69
CA GLU A 9 -6.55 -8.12 -10.62
C GLU A 9 -5.39 -7.42 -11.34
N LYS A 10 -5.45 -6.09 -11.49
CA LYS A 10 -4.43 -5.28 -12.17
C LYS A 10 -3.81 -4.25 -11.22
N PRO A 11 -3.09 -4.70 -10.16
CA PRO A 11 -2.44 -3.78 -9.25
C PRO A 11 -1.29 -3.05 -9.94
N LEU A 12 -0.94 -1.87 -9.44
CA LEU A 12 0.33 -1.23 -9.81
C LEU A 12 1.48 -2.08 -9.28
N LEU A 13 2.45 -2.37 -10.14
CA LEU A 13 3.62 -3.18 -9.82
C LEU A 13 4.89 -2.32 -9.85
N VAL A 14 5.83 -2.65 -8.97
CA VAL A 14 7.20 -2.10 -8.98
C VAL A 14 8.15 -3.27 -9.09
N GLY A 15 8.99 -3.29 -10.12
CA GLY A 15 9.87 -4.44 -10.40
C GLY A 15 9.11 -5.77 -10.58
N GLY A 16 7.85 -5.70 -11.03
CA GLY A 16 6.97 -6.87 -11.16
C GLY A 16 6.35 -7.37 -9.85
N LYS A 17 6.57 -6.70 -8.71
CA LYS A 17 6.06 -7.11 -7.40
C LYS A 17 4.87 -6.25 -6.97
N LYS A 18 3.86 -6.89 -6.38
CA LYS A 18 2.70 -6.23 -5.77
C LYS A 18 3.10 -5.53 -4.47
N PHE A 19 2.43 -4.44 -4.13
CA PHE A 19 2.66 -3.73 -2.88
C PHE A 19 1.40 -3.07 -2.33
N ASP A 20 1.46 -2.70 -1.05
CA ASP A 20 0.50 -1.82 -0.40
C ASP A 20 1.21 -0.67 0.33
N LEU A 21 0.49 0.42 0.62
CA LEU A 21 1.00 1.53 1.40
C LEU A 21 0.49 1.49 2.85
N ARG A 22 1.42 1.52 3.80
CA ARG A 22 1.13 1.83 5.20
C ARG A 22 1.32 3.32 5.45
N LEU A 23 0.21 3.99 5.75
CA LEU A 23 0.15 5.40 6.09
C LEU A 23 -0.26 5.55 7.55
N TYR A 24 0.25 6.58 8.22
CA TYR A 24 -0.08 6.87 9.62
C TYR A 24 -0.89 8.14 9.71
N VAL A 25 -2.00 8.05 10.44
CA VAL A 25 -2.95 9.16 10.63
C VAL A 25 -3.26 9.26 12.12
N LEU A 26 -3.15 10.46 12.68
CA LEU A 26 -3.48 10.79 14.06
C LEU A 26 -4.75 11.65 14.07
N VAL A 27 -5.78 11.20 14.77
CA VAL A 27 -6.99 11.99 15.01
C VAL A 27 -6.96 12.50 16.44
N THR A 28 -6.96 13.81 16.63
CA THR A 28 -6.87 14.43 17.98
C THR A 28 -8.20 14.92 18.50
N SER A 29 -9.20 15.09 17.63
CA SER A 29 -10.57 15.40 18.01
C SER A 29 -11.51 15.01 16.88
N TYR A 30 -12.75 14.64 17.22
CA TYR A 30 -13.86 14.47 16.28
C TYR A 30 -14.84 15.65 16.31
N ARG A 31 -14.76 16.53 17.32
CA ARG A 31 -15.65 17.71 17.45
C ARG A 31 -14.84 18.91 17.96
N PRO A 32 -14.26 19.74 17.06
CA PRO A 32 -14.23 19.58 15.60
C PRO A 32 -13.27 18.47 15.15
N LEU A 33 -13.48 17.91 13.96
CA LEU A 33 -12.59 16.89 13.39
C LEU A 33 -11.19 17.47 13.13
N ARG A 34 -10.18 16.91 13.81
CA ARG A 34 -8.76 17.31 13.69
C ARG A 34 -7.92 16.08 13.35
N VAL A 35 -7.38 16.07 12.14
CA VAL A 35 -6.65 14.92 11.56
C VAL A 35 -5.27 15.36 11.10
N TRP A 36 -4.27 14.57 11.43
CA TRP A 36 -2.87 14.77 11.06
C TRP A 36 -2.37 13.55 10.32
N MET A 37 -1.86 13.73 9.11
CA MET A 37 -1.23 12.65 8.35
C MET A 37 0.28 12.75 8.51
N ASN A 38 0.92 11.66 8.94
CA ASN A 38 2.37 11.62 9.08
C ASN A 38 3.02 11.62 7.69
N SER A 39 4.10 12.37 7.52
CA SER A 39 4.94 12.31 6.31
C SER A 39 5.72 10.99 6.21
N ALA A 40 5.95 10.34 7.35
CA ALA A 40 6.48 8.99 7.40
C ALA A 40 5.42 7.95 7.05
N GLY A 41 5.85 6.91 6.35
CA GLY A 41 5.07 5.76 5.92
C GLY A 41 5.96 4.83 5.11
N PHE A 42 5.41 3.71 4.66
CA PHE A 42 6.18 2.80 3.80
C PHE A 42 5.28 1.98 2.87
N ALA A 43 5.83 1.65 1.71
CA ALA A 43 5.31 0.60 0.85
C ALA A 43 5.83 -0.77 1.34
N ARG A 44 4.97 -1.77 1.37
CA ARG A 44 5.33 -3.18 1.65
C ARG A 44 5.17 -3.98 0.38
N PHE A 45 6.24 -4.64 -0.05
CA PHE A 45 6.25 -5.45 -1.26
C PHE A 45 6.02 -6.93 -0.93
N CYS A 46 5.40 -7.65 -1.86
CA CYS A 46 5.49 -9.10 -1.90
C CYS A 46 6.92 -9.54 -2.20
N THR A 47 7.29 -10.75 -1.79
CA THR A 47 8.60 -11.33 -2.05
C THR A 47 8.68 -11.84 -3.49
N GLU A 48 7.59 -12.40 -4.00
CA GLU A 48 7.50 -12.95 -5.35
C GLU A 48 6.91 -11.96 -6.37
N LYS A 49 7.16 -12.24 -7.66
CA LYS A 49 6.59 -11.45 -8.77
C LYS A 49 5.10 -11.75 -8.91
N TYR A 50 4.34 -10.71 -9.21
CA TYR A 50 2.91 -10.81 -9.43
C TYR A 50 2.60 -11.59 -10.71
N THR A 51 1.70 -12.57 -10.60
CA THR A 51 1.05 -13.23 -11.75
C THR A 51 -0.46 -13.23 -11.53
N PRO A 52 -1.27 -13.03 -12.57
CA PRO A 52 -2.72 -13.21 -12.52
C PRO A 52 -3.14 -14.64 -12.86
N ASP A 53 -2.21 -15.58 -13.03
CA ASP A 53 -2.51 -16.97 -13.37
C ASP A 53 -3.42 -17.61 -12.32
N VAL A 54 -4.49 -18.25 -12.79
CA VAL A 54 -5.48 -18.93 -11.96
C VAL A 54 -4.83 -20.06 -11.16
N ALA A 55 -3.80 -20.71 -11.72
CA ALA A 55 -3.05 -21.76 -11.05
C ALA A 55 -2.30 -21.26 -9.79
N GLU A 56 -2.01 -19.96 -9.73
CA GLU A 56 -1.21 -19.34 -8.67
C GLU A 56 -2.05 -18.47 -7.71
N LEU A 57 -3.38 -18.44 -7.86
CA LEU A 57 -4.25 -17.61 -7.02
C LEU A 57 -4.18 -17.96 -5.53
N ASP A 58 -3.93 -19.25 -5.22
CA ASP A 58 -3.77 -19.73 -3.85
C ASP A 58 -2.37 -19.45 -3.28
N ASN A 59 -1.42 -19.00 -4.11
CA ASN A 59 -0.09 -18.63 -3.68
C ASN A 59 -0.10 -17.27 -2.96
N MET A 60 -0.25 -17.34 -1.64
CA MET A 60 -0.31 -16.15 -0.77
C MET A 60 0.95 -15.27 -0.85
N MET A 61 2.12 -15.81 -1.23
CA MET A 61 3.36 -15.03 -1.33
C MET A 61 3.31 -14.01 -2.48
N ILE A 62 2.52 -14.28 -3.51
CA ILE A 62 2.29 -13.41 -4.66
C ILE A 62 1.23 -12.35 -4.34
N HIS A 63 0.16 -12.76 -3.64
CA HIS A 63 -1.07 -11.97 -3.53
C HIS A 63 -1.22 -11.20 -2.21
N LEU A 64 -0.53 -11.58 -1.13
CA LEU A 64 -0.63 -10.96 0.19
C LEU A 64 0.68 -10.28 0.63
N THR A 65 0.68 -8.97 0.76
CA THR A 65 1.85 -8.15 1.16
C THR A 65 2.15 -8.17 2.67
N ASN A 66 1.44 -9.01 3.43
CA ASN A 66 1.54 -9.02 4.89
C ASN A 66 2.86 -9.64 5.35
N VAL A 67 3.59 -8.94 6.23
CA VAL A 67 4.88 -9.42 6.77
C VAL A 67 4.77 -10.80 7.41
N ALA A 68 3.64 -11.10 8.07
CA ALA A 68 3.41 -12.42 8.68
C ALA A 68 3.42 -13.57 7.67
N VAL A 69 3.05 -13.31 6.41
CA VAL A 69 3.11 -14.27 5.30
C VAL A 69 4.49 -14.21 4.66
N GLN A 70 5.00 -13.00 4.39
CA GLN A 70 6.21 -12.79 3.61
C GLN A 70 7.52 -13.20 4.30
N LYS A 71 7.56 -13.23 5.64
CA LYS A 71 8.77 -13.53 6.42
C LYS A 71 9.31 -14.95 6.23
N ASP A 72 8.45 -15.88 5.82
CA ASP A 72 8.78 -17.30 5.68
C ASP A 72 9.18 -17.65 4.23
N ALA A 73 9.18 -16.66 3.32
CA ALA A 73 9.65 -16.83 1.96
C ALA A 73 11.19 -16.91 1.92
N GLU A 74 11.72 -17.80 1.07
CA GLU A 74 13.17 -18.03 0.95
C GLU A 74 13.94 -16.76 0.56
N ASP A 75 13.36 -15.94 -0.32
CA ASP A 75 13.94 -14.68 -0.83
C ASP A 75 13.64 -13.45 0.05
N TYR A 76 13.16 -13.64 1.28
CA TYR A 76 12.84 -12.52 2.16
C TYR A 76 14.10 -11.76 2.57
N ASN A 77 14.22 -10.51 2.13
CA ASN A 77 15.31 -9.63 2.54
C ASN A 77 15.16 -9.26 4.03
N LYS A 78 15.91 -9.94 4.92
CA LYS A 78 15.87 -9.72 6.38
C LYS A 78 16.35 -8.33 6.81
N VAL A 79 17.08 -7.59 5.97
CA VAL A 79 17.65 -6.27 6.29
C VAL A 79 16.64 -5.14 6.04
N HIS A 80 15.96 -5.15 4.89
CA HIS A 80 14.99 -4.10 4.52
C HIS A 80 13.53 -4.57 4.58
N GLY A 81 13.30 -5.87 4.76
CA GLY A 81 12.00 -6.50 4.95
C GLY A 81 11.03 -6.33 3.78
N GLY A 82 11.54 -6.06 2.57
CA GLY A 82 10.73 -5.72 1.40
C GLY A 82 9.97 -4.40 1.58
N LYS A 83 10.53 -3.41 2.27
CA LYS A 83 9.88 -2.12 2.53
C LYS A 83 10.60 -0.96 1.88
N TRP A 84 9.85 -0.06 1.26
CA TRP A 84 10.36 1.24 0.83
C TRP A 84 9.71 2.35 1.65
N GLN A 85 10.51 3.33 2.08
CA GLN A 85 9.96 4.54 2.69
C GLN A 85 9.02 5.25 1.70
N LEU A 86 7.95 5.84 2.21
CA LEU A 86 6.94 6.52 1.38
C LEU A 86 7.56 7.59 0.48
N LYS A 87 8.59 8.29 0.96
CA LYS A 87 9.34 9.28 0.17
C LYS A 87 10.01 8.66 -1.07
N ASN A 88 10.60 7.47 -0.94
CA ASN A 88 11.26 6.76 -2.03
C ASN A 88 10.21 6.25 -3.02
N MET A 89 9.08 5.76 -2.50
CA MET A 89 7.95 5.35 -3.33
C MET A 89 7.39 6.53 -4.13
N LYS A 90 7.18 7.68 -3.50
CA LYS A 90 6.73 8.91 -4.16
C LYS A 90 7.72 9.33 -5.25
N PHE A 91 9.01 9.40 -4.92
CA PHE A 91 10.06 9.73 -5.88
C PHE A 91 10.08 8.79 -7.09
N TYR A 92 9.97 7.47 -6.85
CA TYR A 92 9.87 6.47 -7.92
C TYR A 92 8.65 6.72 -8.84
N LEU A 93 7.48 7.05 -8.26
CA LEU A 93 6.29 7.36 -9.03
C LEU A 93 6.45 8.66 -9.85
N GLU A 94 7.07 9.69 -9.26
CA GLU A 94 7.35 10.94 -9.96
C GLU A 94 8.28 10.72 -11.16
N MET A 95 9.32 9.90 -11.00
CA MET A 95 10.25 9.56 -12.08
C MET A 95 9.62 8.70 -13.19
N THR A 96 8.72 7.77 -12.84
CA THR A 96 8.19 6.80 -13.81
C THR A 96 6.87 7.20 -14.44
N ARG A 97 6.05 8.00 -13.74
CA ARG A 97 4.70 8.43 -14.16
C ARG A 97 4.55 9.94 -14.28
N GLY A 98 5.53 10.71 -13.82
CA GLY A 98 5.47 12.16 -13.79
C GLY A 98 4.94 12.71 -12.47
N LYS A 99 5.35 13.94 -12.17
CA LYS A 99 5.04 14.63 -10.91
C LYS A 99 3.55 14.91 -10.74
N GLU A 100 2.90 15.44 -11.78
CA GLU A 100 1.49 15.84 -11.72
C GLU A 100 0.56 14.66 -11.39
N LEU A 101 0.74 13.52 -12.07
CA LEU A 101 -0.06 12.31 -11.81
C LEU A 101 0.20 11.75 -10.41
N THR A 102 1.44 11.82 -9.94
CA THR A 102 1.79 11.37 -8.59
C THR A 102 1.13 12.26 -7.54
N GLU A 103 1.18 13.58 -7.70
CA GLU A 103 0.52 14.52 -6.79
C GLU A 103 -0.99 14.29 -6.74
N LYS A 104 -1.64 14.15 -7.89
CA LYS A 104 -3.08 13.80 -7.98
C LYS A 104 -3.42 12.50 -7.26
N CYS A 105 -2.56 11.48 -7.38
CA CYS A 105 -2.76 10.20 -6.69
C CYS A 105 -2.70 10.37 -5.16
N PHE A 106 -1.68 11.08 -4.64
CA PHE A 106 -1.55 11.33 -3.20
C PHE A 106 -2.63 12.28 -2.65
N GLU A 107 -3.16 13.18 -3.47
CA GLU A 107 -4.38 13.94 -3.17
C GLU A 107 -5.60 13.05 -2.99
N GLY A 108 -5.80 12.10 -3.91
CA GLY A 108 -6.86 11.10 -3.82
C GLY A 108 -6.76 10.28 -2.52
N ILE A 109 -5.55 9.85 -2.15
CA ILE A 109 -5.30 9.15 -0.88
C ILE A 109 -5.71 10.01 0.33
N ARG A 110 -5.31 11.28 0.36
CA ARG A 110 -5.69 12.21 1.44
C ARG A 110 -7.20 12.38 1.53
N ASN A 111 -7.87 12.49 0.38
CA ASN A 111 -9.32 12.64 0.32
C ASN A 111 -10.05 11.38 0.84
N ILE A 112 -9.58 10.19 0.49
CA ILE A 112 -10.13 8.92 1.01
C ILE A 112 -10.03 8.90 2.54
N VAL A 113 -8.85 9.21 3.10
CA VAL A 113 -8.64 9.28 4.55
C VAL A 113 -9.62 10.27 5.20
N TYR A 114 -9.75 11.46 4.63
CA TYR A 114 -10.67 12.48 5.16
C TYR A 114 -12.13 12.01 5.14
N ILE A 115 -12.61 11.47 4.01
CA ILE A 115 -13.99 11.01 3.85
C ILE A 115 -14.28 9.84 4.81
N SER A 116 -13.36 8.88 4.94
CA SER A 116 -13.52 7.74 5.86
C SER A 116 -13.59 8.15 7.33
N LEU A 117 -12.86 9.19 7.73
CA LEU A 117 -12.93 9.69 9.11
C LEU A 117 -14.16 10.58 9.34
N LYS A 118 -14.57 11.34 8.33
CA LYS A 118 -15.78 12.16 8.38
C LYS A 118 -17.05 11.32 8.42
N SER A 119 -17.09 10.15 7.77
CA SER A 119 -18.28 9.29 7.75
C SER A 119 -18.65 8.68 9.10
N VAL A 120 -17.74 8.75 10.09
CA VAL A 120 -17.95 8.23 11.45
C VAL A 120 -18.03 9.33 12.50
N GLN A 121 -18.10 10.60 12.08
CA GLN A 121 -18.27 11.77 12.95
C GLN A 121 -19.75 11.98 13.30
#